data_AF-S4UJC9-F1
#
_entry.id   AF-S4UJC9-F1
#
_cell.length_a   1.000
_cell.length_b   1.000
_cell.length_c   1.000
_cell.angle_alpha   90.00
_cell.angle_beta   90.00
_cell.angle_gamma   90.00
#
_symmetry.space_group_name_H-M   'P 1'
#
loop_
_entity.id
_entity.type
_entity.pdbx_description
1 polymer ?
#
loop_
_entity_poly.entity_id
_entity_poly.type
_entity_poly.pdbx_seq_one_letter_code
_entity_poly.pdbx_strand_id
1 'polypeptide(L)'
;MLRFLFNTILSAKVVCNDAPQPWQIGFQDGGSPSFEGIVELHDQIMFYLIVIMLGVGWMLSSTIRKFNGYHNQIVHKYHNHGTLIELIWTITPALVLIAIAFPSFKLLYLLDEVIDPVITVKAIGNQWFWTYEYSDYVNDTGETIEFDSYMIPDTELEPGQLRLLEVDNRVILPVDTHIRFIITARDVIHSFAIPSLGITLDALPGRLNQTSVLINREGVFYGACRELCGVLHYAMPIVIESVSLESYLLWLSSQNSPCFILNSLLTPVLQVPKVQAEGLSRTGAGVLVKTRVEETLVVWGM
;
A
#
# COMPACT_ATOMS: atom_id res chain seq x y z
N MET A 1 -11.77 11.49 -11.89
CA MET A 1 -12.65 11.56 -13.08
C MET A 1 -12.24 10.59 -14.20
N LEU A 2 -10.95 10.45 -14.55
CA LEU A 2 -10.51 9.45 -15.55
C LEU A 2 -10.67 7.98 -15.09
N ARG A 3 -10.34 7.66 -13.82
CA ARG A 3 -10.55 6.31 -13.25
C ARG A 3 -12.02 5.86 -13.28
N PHE A 4 -12.94 6.81 -13.07
CA PHE A 4 -14.38 6.51 -12.99
C PHE A 4 -14.97 6.11 -14.36
N LEU A 5 -14.53 6.78 -15.44
CA LEU A 5 -14.96 6.47 -16.81
C LEU A 5 -14.38 5.15 -17.35
N PHE A 6 -13.20 4.74 -16.88
CA PHE A 6 -12.57 3.50 -17.31
C PHE A 6 -13.22 2.26 -16.65
N ASN A 7 -13.60 2.37 -15.38
CA ASN A 7 -14.20 1.25 -14.63
C ASN A 7 -15.66 0.94 -15.00
N THR A 8 -16.39 1.86 -15.64
CA THR A 8 -17.80 1.61 -16.02
C THR A 8 -17.95 0.76 -17.29
N ILE A 9 -16.90 0.62 -18.10
CA ILE A 9 -16.96 -0.02 -19.44
C ILE A 9 -16.60 -1.51 -19.41
N LEU A 10 -15.90 -1.97 -18.35
CA LEU A 10 -15.48 -3.36 -18.21
C LEU A 10 -16.10 -3.91 -16.93
N SER A 11 -17.09 -4.81 -17.08
CA SER A 11 -17.54 -5.71 -16.01
C SER A 11 -16.44 -6.74 -15.73
N ALA A 12 -15.28 -6.27 -15.28
CA ALA A 12 -14.20 -7.09 -14.79
C ALA A 12 -14.39 -7.29 -13.29
N LYS A 13 -14.15 -8.51 -12.82
CA LYS A 13 -13.92 -8.78 -11.39
C LYS A 13 -12.86 -7.76 -10.94
N VAL A 14 -13.15 -6.93 -9.95
CA VAL A 14 -12.19 -5.96 -9.43
C VAL A 14 -11.06 -6.76 -8.79
N VAL A 15 -9.95 -6.92 -9.51
CA VAL A 15 -8.73 -7.49 -8.96
C VAL A 15 -8.07 -6.37 -8.20
N CYS A 16 -8.19 -6.43 -6.88
CA CYS A 16 -7.52 -5.49 -6.02
C CYS A 16 -6.02 -5.77 -6.00
N ASN A 17 -5.25 -4.74 -6.30
CA ASN A 17 -3.82 -4.85 -6.40
C ASN A 17 -3.11 -4.51 -5.07
N ASP A 18 -3.17 -5.45 -4.14
CA ASP A 18 -2.62 -5.30 -2.78
C ASP A 18 -1.13 -5.64 -2.66
N ALA A 19 -0.54 -6.07 -3.77
CA ALA A 19 0.88 -6.36 -3.92
C ALA A 19 1.47 -5.59 -5.11
N PRO A 20 2.80 -5.44 -5.23
CA PRO A 20 3.40 -4.85 -6.43
C PRO A 20 3.12 -5.72 -7.67
N GLN A 21 2.71 -5.11 -8.79
CA GLN A 21 2.53 -5.84 -10.06
C GLN A 21 3.67 -5.58 -11.04
N PRO A 22 4.05 -6.58 -11.85
CA PRO A 22 4.98 -6.38 -12.95
C PRO A 22 4.50 -5.27 -13.89
N TRP A 23 5.39 -4.34 -14.23
CA TRP A 23 5.12 -3.21 -15.16
C TRP A 23 4.05 -2.22 -14.68
N GLN A 24 3.71 -2.23 -13.39
CA GLN A 24 2.78 -1.25 -12.83
C GLN A 24 3.35 0.16 -12.89
N ILE A 25 2.51 1.11 -13.31
CA ILE A 25 2.79 2.54 -13.25
C ILE A 25 1.77 3.16 -12.29
N GLY A 26 2.25 3.87 -11.27
CA GLY A 26 1.43 4.47 -10.22
C GLY A 26 1.37 3.61 -8.95
N PHE A 27 0.39 3.90 -8.11
CA PHE A 27 0.22 3.25 -6.81
C PHE A 27 -0.47 1.90 -6.87
N GLN A 28 -0.27 1.10 -5.82
CA GLN A 28 -1.14 -0.03 -5.44
C GLN A 28 -2.58 0.45 -5.20
N ASP A 29 -3.52 -0.49 -5.10
CA ASP A 29 -4.90 -0.13 -4.82
C ASP A 29 -5.09 0.21 -3.34
N GLY A 30 -5.97 1.17 -3.07
CA GLY A 30 -6.29 1.56 -1.70
C GLY A 30 -6.98 0.44 -0.94
N GLY A 31 -6.48 0.19 0.27
CA GLY A 31 -7.13 -0.62 1.30
C GLY A 31 -7.67 0.21 2.46
N SER A 32 -7.39 1.52 2.50
CA SER A 32 -7.83 2.43 3.56
C SER A 32 -8.29 3.79 3.00
N PRO A 33 -9.20 4.51 3.69
CA PRO A 33 -9.60 5.86 3.28
C PRO A 33 -8.42 6.84 3.29
N SER A 34 -7.48 6.63 4.23
CA SER A 34 -6.24 7.38 4.35
C SER A 34 -5.42 7.33 3.07
N PHE A 35 -5.24 6.13 2.50
CA PHE A 35 -4.48 5.98 1.26
C PHE A 35 -5.24 6.49 0.04
N GLU A 36 -6.55 6.33 -0.02
CA GLU A 36 -7.37 6.93 -1.07
C GLU A 36 -7.19 8.45 -1.10
N GLY A 37 -7.21 9.12 0.06
CA GLY A 37 -6.91 10.55 0.17
C GLY A 37 -5.50 10.92 -0.30
N ILE A 38 -4.49 10.09 -0.02
CA ILE A 38 -3.12 10.28 -0.52
C ILE A 38 -3.09 10.21 -2.06
N VAL A 39 -3.76 9.22 -2.66
CA VAL A 39 -3.84 9.07 -4.12
C VAL A 39 -4.57 10.26 -4.76
N GLU A 40 -5.66 10.74 -4.15
CA GLU A 40 -6.38 11.94 -4.62
C GLU A 40 -5.48 13.19 -4.59
N LEU A 41 -4.76 13.41 -3.49
CA LEU A 41 -3.83 14.54 -3.38
C LEU A 41 -2.71 14.43 -4.41
N HIS A 42 -2.13 13.24 -4.58
CA HIS A 42 -1.12 12.99 -5.59
C HIS A 42 -1.63 13.35 -7.00
N ASP A 43 -2.81 12.85 -7.38
CA ASP A 43 -3.37 13.09 -8.71
C ASP A 43 -3.64 14.58 -8.95
N GLN A 44 -4.10 15.30 -7.93
CA GLN A 44 -4.28 16.74 -7.99
C GLN A 44 -2.95 17.49 -8.17
N ILE A 45 -1.89 17.11 -7.44
CA ILE A 45 -0.56 17.72 -7.59
C ILE A 45 0.02 17.41 -8.98
N MET A 46 -0.08 16.16 -9.42
CA MET A 46 0.42 15.73 -10.73
C MET A 46 -0.23 16.48 -11.88
N PHE A 47 -1.53 16.79 -11.78
CA PHE A 47 -2.21 17.64 -12.76
C PHE A 47 -1.52 19.01 -12.91
N TYR A 48 -1.27 19.72 -11.80
CA TYR A 48 -0.59 21.01 -11.85
C TYR A 48 0.84 20.90 -12.40
N LEU A 49 1.59 19.88 -11.98
CA LEU A 49 2.96 19.66 -12.45
C LEU A 49 3.03 19.38 -13.96
N ILE A 50 2.09 18.59 -14.49
CA ILE A 50 2.02 18.32 -15.94
C ILE A 50 1.71 19.60 -16.71
N VAL A 51 0.77 20.44 -16.25
CA VAL A 51 0.45 21.73 -16.89
C VAL A 51 1.67 22.65 -16.91
N ILE A 52 2.39 22.76 -15.79
CA ILE A 52 3.62 23.57 -15.69
C ILE A 52 4.71 23.01 -16.63
N MET A 53 4.92 21.69 -16.62
CA MET A 53 5.92 21.03 -17.46
C MET A 53 5.64 21.26 -18.95
N LEU A 54 4.39 21.14 -19.39
CA LEU A 54 3.98 21.42 -20.76
C LEU A 54 4.17 22.91 -21.11
N GLY A 55 3.85 23.83 -20.19
CA GLY A 55 4.06 25.26 -20.39
C GLY A 55 5.54 25.64 -20.56
N VAL A 56 6.41 25.14 -19.68
CA VAL A 56 7.86 25.35 -19.76
C VAL A 56 8.44 24.67 -21.00
N GLY A 57 8.04 23.43 -21.28
CA GLY A 57 8.47 22.69 -22.45
C GLY A 57 8.08 23.39 -23.76
N TRP A 58 6.87 23.94 -23.83
CA TRP A 58 6.43 24.75 -24.96
C TRP A 58 7.25 26.04 -25.11
N MET A 59 7.49 26.77 -24.01
CA MET A 59 8.29 27.98 -24.04
C MET A 59 9.71 27.71 -24.54
N LEU A 60 10.38 26.67 -24.01
CA LEU A 60 11.72 26.27 -24.46
C LEU A 60 11.74 25.84 -25.92
N SER A 61 10.76 25.02 -26.35
CA SER A 61 10.64 24.59 -27.75
C SER A 61 10.41 25.77 -28.69
N SER A 62 9.57 26.73 -28.27
CA SER A 62 9.33 27.97 -29.02
C SER A 62 10.60 28.81 -29.13
N THR A 63 11.37 28.94 -28.04
CA THR A 63 12.64 29.67 -28.04
C THR A 63 13.63 29.04 -29.02
N ILE A 64 13.82 27.72 -28.95
CA ILE A 64 14.72 26.99 -29.85
C ILE A 64 14.29 27.13 -31.32
N ARG A 65 12.99 27.05 -31.62
CA ARG A 65 12.50 27.13 -33.00
C ARG A 65 12.58 28.54 -33.58
N LYS A 66 12.17 29.56 -32.82
CA LYS A 66 12.03 30.94 -33.32
C LYS A 66 13.32 31.75 -33.23
N PHE A 67 14.13 31.51 -32.19
CA PHE A 67 15.32 32.30 -31.90
C PHE A 67 16.63 31.56 -32.24
N ASN A 68 16.58 30.60 -33.17
CA ASN A 68 17.82 30.03 -33.71
C ASN A 68 18.53 31.04 -34.64
N GLY A 69 19.83 30.84 -34.87
CA GLY A 69 20.64 31.75 -35.71
C GLY A 69 20.25 31.77 -37.19
N TYR A 70 19.41 30.85 -37.65
CA TYR A 70 18.88 30.84 -39.01
C TYR A 70 17.65 31.74 -39.17
N HIS A 71 16.71 31.68 -38.22
CA HIS A 71 15.44 32.41 -38.26
C HIS A 71 15.50 33.79 -37.62
N ASN A 72 16.36 34.01 -36.62
CA ASN A 72 16.51 35.32 -35.98
C ASN A 72 17.98 35.73 -35.87
N GLN A 73 18.42 36.55 -36.83
CA GLN A 73 19.81 37.01 -36.94
C GLN A 73 20.11 38.26 -36.12
N ILE A 74 19.08 38.98 -35.63
CA ILE A 74 19.23 40.23 -34.88
C ILE A 74 18.92 39.99 -33.41
N VAL A 75 19.85 40.36 -32.52
CA VAL A 75 19.70 40.21 -31.08
C VAL A 75 19.28 41.54 -30.44
N HIS A 76 18.19 41.52 -29.68
CA HIS A 76 17.69 42.68 -28.94
C HIS A 76 18.45 42.90 -27.62
N LYS A 77 19.70 43.35 -27.70
CA LYS A 77 20.64 43.54 -26.57
C LYS A 77 20.13 44.44 -25.43
N TYR A 78 19.24 45.40 -25.71
CA TYR A 78 18.81 46.41 -24.73
C TYR A 78 17.54 46.02 -23.96
N HIS A 79 16.91 44.89 -24.29
CA HIS A 79 15.76 44.34 -23.54
C HIS A 79 16.26 43.49 -22.37
N ASN A 80 16.68 44.14 -21.29
CA ASN A 80 17.33 43.46 -20.15
C ASN A 80 16.41 43.19 -18.96
N HIS A 81 15.30 43.90 -18.82
CA HIS A 81 14.35 43.71 -17.72
C HIS A 81 12.92 43.92 -18.18
N GLY A 82 11.98 43.31 -17.45
CA GLY A 82 10.56 43.44 -17.73
C GLY A 82 9.77 43.33 -16.44
N THR A 83 9.62 44.44 -15.72
CA THR A 83 8.97 44.48 -14.39
C THR A 83 7.58 43.85 -14.39
N LEU A 84 6.80 44.04 -15.46
CA LEU A 84 5.47 43.43 -15.60
C LEU A 84 5.54 41.90 -15.72
N ILE A 85 6.44 41.35 -16.54
CA ILE A 85 6.55 39.90 -16.73
C ILE A 85 7.16 39.23 -15.49
N GLU A 86 8.09 39.92 -14.84
CA GLU A 86 8.64 39.56 -13.54
C GLU A 86 7.55 39.42 -12.48
N LEU A 87 6.66 40.41 -12.39
CA LEU A 87 5.53 40.35 -11.48
C LEU A 87 4.60 39.16 -11.78
N ILE A 88 4.29 38.93 -13.07
CA ILE A 88 3.39 37.83 -13.49
C ILE A 88 3.97 36.47 -13.12
N TRP A 89 5.25 36.20 -13.42
CA TRP A 89 5.86 34.90 -13.12
C TRP A 89 6.19 34.71 -11.64
N THR A 90 6.15 35.76 -10.82
CA THR A 90 6.30 35.63 -9.36
C THR A 90 4.95 35.35 -8.70
N ILE A 91 3.88 36.05 -9.12
CA ILE A 91 2.54 35.86 -8.55
C ILE A 91 1.95 34.52 -9.00
N THR A 92 2.12 34.13 -10.26
CA THR A 92 1.47 32.91 -10.80
C THR A 92 1.88 31.64 -10.04
N PRO A 93 3.16 31.34 -9.80
CA PRO A 93 3.57 30.18 -9.00
C PRO A 93 3.09 30.25 -7.55
N ALA A 94 3.09 31.45 -6.95
CA ALA A 94 2.59 31.62 -5.59
C ALA A 94 1.11 31.22 -5.47
N LEU A 95 0.27 31.61 -6.43
CA LEU A 95 -1.14 31.20 -6.48
C LEU A 95 -1.30 29.69 -6.68
N VAL A 96 -0.48 29.06 -7.54
CA VAL A 96 -0.50 27.60 -7.72
C VAL A 96 -0.12 26.87 -6.43
N LEU A 97 0.88 27.35 -5.70
CA LEU A 97 1.26 26.76 -4.40
C LEU A 97 0.13 26.85 -3.37
N ILE A 98 -0.60 27.97 -3.31
CA ILE A 98 -1.77 28.11 -2.44
C ILE A 98 -2.86 27.09 -2.81
N ALA A 99 -3.11 26.87 -4.11
CA ALA A 99 -4.09 25.89 -4.58
C ALA A 99 -3.72 24.44 -4.23
N ILE A 100 -2.42 24.12 -4.20
CA ILE A 100 -1.90 22.81 -3.76
C ILE A 100 -1.94 22.65 -2.24
N ALA A 101 -1.66 23.73 -1.50
CA ALA A 101 -1.54 23.69 -0.05
C ALA A 101 -2.87 23.37 0.66
N PHE A 102 -4.00 23.90 0.17
CA PHE A 102 -5.31 23.71 0.81
C PHE A 102 -5.74 22.23 0.96
N PRO A 103 -5.80 21.40 -0.11
CA PRO A 103 -6.14 19.99 0.03
C PRO A 103 -5.08 19.22 0.83
N SER A 104 -3.80 19.61 0.71
CA SER A 104 -2.69 18.98 1.45
C SER A 104 -2.85 19.13 2.96
N PHE A 105 -3.11 20.34 3.45
CA PHE A 105 -3.35 20.56 4.88
C PHE A 105 -4.58 19.83 5.38
N LYS A 106 -5.68 19.84 4.61
CA LYS A 106 -6.88 19.10 4.97
C LYS A 106 -6.58 17.61 5.17
N LEU A 107 -5.87 16.98 4.22
CA LEU A 107 -5.50 15.58 4.33
C LEU A 107 -4.56 15.32 5.52
N LEU A 108 -3.55 16.17 5.72
CA LEU A 108 -2.61 16.04 6.83
C LEU A 108 -3.32 15.97 8.19
N TYR A 109 -4.30 16.85 8.43
CA TYR A 109 -5.06 16.83 9.68
C TYR A 109 -5.94 15.59 9.83
N LEU A 110 -6.52 15.08 8.74
CA LEU A 110 -7.31 13.84 8.77
C LEU A 110 -6.45 12.60 9.04
N LEU A 111 -5.19 12.59 8.60
CA LEU A 111 -4.27 11.46 8.81
C LEU A 111 -3.69 11.42 10.23
N ASP A 112 -3.58 12.58 10.90
CA ASP A 112 -3.02 12.69 12.26
C ASP A 112 -4.06 12.43 13.36
N GLU A 113 -5.36 12.54 13.04
CA GLU A 113 -6.43 12.31 13.99
C GLU A 113 -6.59 10.81 14.31
N VAL A 114 -6.33 10.43 15.57
CA VAL A 114 -6.56 9.07 16.08
C VAL A 114 -7.97 9.01 16.66
N ILE A 115 -8.91 8.53 15.86
CA ILE A 115 -10.30 8.27 16.28
C ILE A 115 -10.32 7.02 17.17
N ASP A 116 -11.08 7.07 18.27
CA ASP A 116 -11.27 6.02 19.29
C ASP A 116 -11.11 4.59 18.74
N PRO A 117 -9.92 3.98 18.86
CA PRO A 117 -9.63 2.71 18.24
C PRO A 117 -10.19 1.56 19.07
N VAL A 118 -10.73 0.57 18.37
CA VAL A 118 -11.32 -0.63 18.96
C VAL A 118 -10.23 -1.65 19.30
N ILE A 119 -9.16 -1.68 18.50
CA ILE A 119 -8.07 -2.64 18.61
C ILE A 119 -6.74 -1.91 18.58
N THR A 120 -5.85 -2.27 19.49
CA THR A 120 -4.46 -1.82 19.54
C THR A 120 -3.52 -2.97 19.23
N VAL A 121 -2.68 -2.79 18.20
CA VAL A 121 -1.60 -3.72 17.85
C VAL A 121 -0.27 -2.99 17.98
N LYS A 122 0.64 -3.58 18.74
CA LYS A 122 2.00 -3.06 18.87
C LYS A 122 2.93 -3.82 17.95
N ALA A 123 3.62 -3.11 17.06
CA ALA A 123 4.61 -3.64 16.14
C ALA A 123 6.02 -3.23 16.60
N ILE A 124 6.88 -4.21 16.83
CA ILE A 124 8.24 -4.03 17.33
C ILE A 124 9.23 -4.48 16.26
N GLY A 125 10.05 -3.55 15.76
CA GLY A 125 11.13 -3.86 14.84
C GLY A 125 12.35 -4.46 15.55
N ASN A 126 12.85 -5.58 15.03
CA ASN A 126 14.08 -6.24 15.45
C ASN A 126 14.95 -6.54 14.22
N GLN A 127 16.25 -6.79 14.40
CA GLN A 127 17.18 -7.25 13.36
C GLN A 127 17.05 -8.78 13.16
N TRP A 128 16.44 -9.29 12.09
CA TRP A 128 15.67 -8.63 11.02
C TRP A 128 14.31 -9.33 10.87
N PHE A 129 13.37 -8.95 11.73
CA PHE A 129 12.01 -9.49 11.81
C PHE A 129 11.12 -8.54 12.62
N TRP A 130 9.81 -8.79 12.61
CA TRP A 130 8.84 -8.00 13.38
C TRP A 130 8.21 -8.86 14.47
N THR A 131 8.06 -8.31 15.67
CA THR A 131 7.24 -8.90 16.74
C THR A 131 5.94 -8.12 16.85
N TYR A 132 4.82 -8.81 16.98
CA TYR A 132 3.51 -8.20 17.16
C TYR A 132 2.90 -8.61 18.50
N GLU A 133 2.33 -7.63 19.21
CA GLU A 133 1.67 -7.82 20.49
C GLU A 133 0.25 -7.23 20.41
N TYR A 134 -0.75 -8.05 20.72
CA TYR A 134 -2.16 -7.62 20.85
C TYR A 134 -2.47 -7.43 22.35
N SER A 135 -2.11 -6.26 22.88
CA SER A 135 -2.18 -5.96 24.31
C SER A 135 -3.60 -5.91 24.89
N ASP A 136 -4.61 -5.73 24.04
CA ASP A 136 -6.00 -5.60 24.49
C ASP A 136 -6.63 -6.95 24.82
N TYR A 137 -6.05 -8.05 24.33
CA TYR A 137 -6.50 -9.41 24.58
C TYR A 137 -5.53 -10.10 25.54
N VAL A 138 -6.09 -10.62 26.63
CA VAL A 138 -5.36 -11.38 27.64
C VAL A 138 -5.98 -12.76 27.70
N ASN A 139 -5.15 -13.78 27.56
CA ASN A 139 -5.56 -15.18 27.63
C ASN A 139 -5.93 -15.55 29.08
N ASP A 140 -6.54 -16.72 29.28
CA ASP A 140 -6.91 -17.22 30.62
C ASP A 140 -5.72 -17.35 31.59
N THR A 141 -4.50 -17.42 31.05
CA THR A 141 -3.22 -17.46 31.79
C THR A 141 -2.70 -16.08 32.22
N GLY A 142 -3.33 -14.98 31.79
CA GLY A 142 -2.89 -13.62 32.08
C GLY A 142 -1.83 -13.07 31.11
N GLU A 143 -1.51 -13.79 30.04
CA GLU A 143 -0.55 -13.39 29.01
C GLU A 143 -1.25 -12.74 27.81
N THR A 144 -0.59 -11.79 27.16
CA THR A 144 -1.07 -11.17 25.92
C THR A 144 -0.71 -12.05 24.72
N ILE A 145 -1.46 -11.89 23.61
CA ILE A 145 -1.12 -12.58 22.36
C ILE A 145 0.12 -11.90 21.76
N GLU A 146 1.23 -12.61 21.71
CA GLU A 146 2.51 -12.15 21.14
C GLU A 146 3.07 -13.21 20.18
N PHE A 147 3.55 -12.77 19.01
CA PHE A 147 4.25 -13.64 18.07
C PHE A 147 5.28 -12.88 17.23
N ASP A 148 6.26 -13.63 16.74
CA ASP A 148 7.28 -13.15 15.81
C ASP A 148 6.89 -13.48 14.36
N SER A 149 7.25 -12.59 13.44
CA SER A 149 6.99 -12.68 12.00
C SER A 149 8.30 -12.62 11.25
N TYR A 150 8.70 -13.76 10.67
CA TYR A 150 9.90 -13.92 9.86
C TYR A 150 9.54 -14.06 8.37
N MET A 151 10.48 -13.66 7.51
CA MET A 151 10.36 -13.88 6.07
C MET A 151 10.50 -15.37 5.75
N ILE A 152 9.58 -15.91 4.95
CA ILE A 152 9.68 -17.30 4.46
C ILE A 152 10.81 -17.39 3.43
N PRO A 153 11.77 -18.32 3.57
CA PRO A 153 12.84 -18.52 2.59
C PRO A 153 12.30 -19.11 1.28
N ASP A 154 12.95 -18.82 0.17
CA ASP A 154 12.53 -19.26 -1.18
C ASP A 154 12.31 -20.78 -1.32
N THR A 155 12.98 -21.59 -0.50
CA THR A 155 12.85 -23.05 -0.47
C THR A 155 11.56 -23.56 0.16
N GLU A 156 10.91 -22.74 0.99
CA GLU A 156 9.70 -23.10 1.74
C GLU A 156 8.43 -22.40 1.19
N LEU A 157 8.59 -21.56 0.17
CA LEU A 157 7.46 -20.88 -0.47
C LEU A 157 6.54 -21.86 -1.20
N GLU A 158 5.25 -21.75 -0.93
CA GLU A 158 4.22 -22.46 -1.67
C GLU A 158 3.91 -21.79 -3.03
N PRO A 159 3.47 -22.55 -4.04
CA PRO A 159 3.01 -21.98 -5.30
C PRO A 159 1.91 -20.93 -5.08
N GLY A 160 2.17 -19.70 -5.55
CA GLY A 160 1.27 -18.55 -5.42
C GLY A 160 1.72 -17.51 -4.38
N GLN A 161 2.66 -17.84 -3.50
CA GLN A 161 3.23 -16.89 -2.54
C GLN A 161 4.27 -15.96 -3.18
N LEU A 162 4.43 -14.77 -2.59
CA LEU A 162 5.32 -13.73 -3.12
C LEU A 162 6.70 -13.80 -2.47
N ARG A 163 7.72 -13.96 -3.32
CA ARG A 163 9.13 -13.94 -2.91
C ARG A 163 9.48 -12.60 -2.23
N LEU A 164 10.17 -12.66 -1.09
CA LEU A 164 10.58 -11.53 -0.24
C LEU A 164 9.45 -10.74 0.43
N LEU A 165 8.19 -11.09 0.21
CA LEU A 165 7.04 -10.39 0.80
C LEU A 165 6.26 -11.26 1.78
N GLU A 166 6.31 -12.58 1.60
CA GLU A 166 5.58 -13.52 2.45
C GLU A 166 6.27 -13.75 3.81
N VAL A 167 5.45 -13.94 4.84
CA VAL A 167 5.87 -14.21 6.22
C VAL A 167 5.22 -15.47 6.77
N ASP A 168 5.83 -16.05 7.80
CA ASP A 168 5.30 -17.21 8.52
C ASP A 168 4.01 -16.89 9.30
N ASN A 169 4.00 -15.79 10.06
CA ASN A 169 2.89 -15.34 10.88
C ASN A 169 2.41 -13.96 10.42
N ARG A 170 1.23 -13.91 9.81
CA ARG A 170 0.61 -12.66 9.36
C ARG A 170 -0.13 -11.96 10.50
N VAL A 171 -0.20 -10.63 10.44
CA VAL A 171 -1.04 -9.83 11.34
C VAL A 171 -2.48 -9.93 10.86
N ILE A 172 -3.40 -10.43 11.68
CA ILE A 172 -4.81 -10.60 11.32
C ILE A 172 -5.65 -9.48 11.93
N LEU A 173 -6.42 -8.77 11.12
CA LEU A 173 -7.23 -7.63 11.54
C LEU A 173 -8.65 -7.68 10.94
N PRO A 174 -9.67 -7.24 11.67
CA PRO A 174 -11.01 -7.15 11.10
C PRO A 174 -11.14 -5.95 10.14
N VAL A 175 -11.95 -6.11 9.10
CA VAL A 175 -12.40 -5.01 8.24
C VAL A 175 -13.30 -4.03 8.99
N ASP A 176 -13.45 -2.82 8.45
CA ASP A 176 -14.37 -1.77 8.91
C ASP A 176 -14.26 -1.40 10.40
N THR A 177 -13.07 -1.61 10.95
CA THR A 177 -12.76 -1.36 12.37
C THR A 177 -11.57 -0.42 12.49
N HIS A 178 -11.66 0.57 13.38
CA HIS A 178 -10.55 1.46 13.68
C HIS A 178 -9.48 0.72 14.50
N ILE A 179 -8.30 0.58 13.90
CA ILE A 179 -7.15 -0.10 14.51
C ILE A 179 -6.04 0.93 14.77
N ARG A 180 -5.51 0.92 15.99
CA ARG A 180 -4.32 1.68 16.38
C ARG A 180 -3.09 0.80 16.29
N PHE A 181 -2.10 1.25 15.53
CA PHE A 181 -0.77 0.68 15.58
C PHE A 181 0.13 1.49 16.50
N ILE A 182 0.83 0.82 17.40
CA ILE A 182 1.93 1.39 18.18
C ILE A 182 3.24 0.80 17.64
N ILE A 183 4.09 1.63 17.07
CA ILE A 183 5.28 1.22 16.33
C ILE A 183 6.52 1.67 17.10
N THR A 184 7.42 0.72 17.39
CA THR A 184 8.68 0.94 18.11
C THR A 184 9.73 -0.05 17.61
N ALA A 185 10.98 0.14 17.99
CA ALA A 185 12.03 -0.85 17.76
C ALA A 185 12.73 -1.25 19.06
N ARG A 186 13.37 -2.43 19.05
CA ARG A 186 14.18 -2.92 20.18
C ARG A 186 15.66 -2.59 20.03
N ASP A 187 16.17 -2.51 18.80
CA ASP A 187 17.60 -2.39 18.50
C ASP A 187 17.97 -1.11 17.75
N VAL A 188 17.79 -1.07 16.43
CA VAL A 188 18.09 0.04 15.53
C VAL A 188 16.79 0.65 15.01
N ILE A 189 16.90 1.69 14.19
CA ILE A 189 15.73 2.28 13.56
C ILE A 189 15.25 1.36 12.44
N HIS A 190 13.94 1.14 12.38
CA HIS A 190 13.25 0.50 11.26
C HIS A 190 12.09 1.41 10.80
N SER A 191 11.35 1.02 9.77
CA SER A 191 10.13 1.75 9.38
C SER A 191 9.05 0.77 8.97
N PHE A 192 7.89 0.88 9.62
CA PHE A 192 6.74 0.02 9.40
C PHE A 192 5.89 0.61 8.27
N ALA A 193 5.94 -0.02 7.10
CA ALA A 193 5.31 0.55 5.90
C ALA A 193 4.50 -0.47 5.11
N ILE A 194 3.22 -0.16 4.92
CA ILE A 194 2.27 -0.92 4.10
C ILE A 194 1.65 0.07 3.10
N PRO A 195 2.07 0.04 1.82
CA PRO A 195 1.71 1.09 0.88
C PRO A 195 0.20 1.14 0.60
N SER A 196 -0.47 0.00 0.36
CA SER A 196 -1.93 -0.04 0.11
C SER A 196 -2.77 0.52 1.26
N LEU A 197 -2.28 0.46 2.50
CA LEU A 197 -2.96 1.02 3.68
C LEU A 197 -2.54 2.46 3.98
N GLY A 198 -1.56 3.01 3.25
CA GLY A 198 -1.03 4.35 3.48
C GLY A 198 -0.26 4.50 4.78
N ILE A 199 0.15 3.39 5.40
CA ILE A 199 0.93 3.39 6.63
C ILE A 199 2.40 3.51 6.26
N THR A 200 3.09 4.49 6.84
CA THR A 200 4.56 4.57 6.87
C THR A 200 4.94 5.34 8.11
N LEU A 201 5.52 4.65 9.09
CA LEU A 201 5.92 5.26 10.35
C LEU A 201 7.18 4.59 10.88
N ASP A 202 8.11 5.41 11.36
CA ASP A 202 9.40 4.90 11.83
C ASP A 202 9.26 4.22 13.19
N ALA A 203 9.92 3.08 13.32
CA ALA A 203 10.10 2.33 14.54
C ALA A 203 11.42 2.78 15.19
N LEU A 204 11.31 3.61 16.22
CA LEU A 204 12.47 4.22 16.90
C LEU A 204 12.69 3.55 18.26
N PRO A 205 13.90 3.08 18.59
CA PRO A 205 14.20 2.60 19.93
C PRO A 205 13.95 3.69 20.98
N GLY A 206 13.17 3.35 22.02
CA GLY A 206 12.85 4.27 23.12
C GLY A 206 11.75 5.29 22.82
N ARG A 207 11.02 5.17 21.69
CA ARG A 207 9.81 5.96 21.41
C ARG A 207 8.67 5.06 20.93
N LEU A 208 7.47 5.35 21.41
CA LEU A 208 6.24 4.72 20.93
C LEU A 208 5.56 5.68 19.95
N ASN A 209 5.72 5.43 18.66
CA ASN A 209 4.99 6.17 17.65
C ASN A 209 3.63 5.50 17.43
N GLN A 210 2.60 6.27 17.11
CA GLN A 210 1.26 5.74 16.88
C GLN A 210 0.71 6.18 15.53
N THR A 211 -0.11 5.32 14.93
CA THR A 211 -0.91 5.65 13.75
C THR A 211 -2.23 4.89 13.81
N SER A 212 -3.26 5.40 13.17
CA SER A 212 -4.56 4.74 13.07
C SER A 212 -4.86 4.36 11.63
N VAL A 213 -5.50 3.21 11.44
CA VAL A 213 -5.96 2.76 10.13
C VAL A 213 -7.36 2.20 10.23
N LEU A 214 -8.15 2.46 9.19
CA LEU A 214 -9.40 1.77 8.89
C LEU A 214 -9.18 0.97 7.62
N ILE A 215 -9.41 -0.34 7.66
CA ILE A 215 -9.28 -1.22 6.49
C ILE A 215 -10.67 -1.42 5.89
N ASN A 216 -10.88 -0.98 4.65
CA ASN A 216 -12.20 -0.92 4.02
C ASN A 216 -12.66 -2.23 3.35
N ARG A 217 -11.78 -3.23 3.27
CA ARG A 217 -12.08 -4.49 2.57
C ARG A 217 -11.16 -5.63 3.01
N GLU A 218 -11.67 -6.84 2.86
CA GLU A 218 -10.91 -8.06 3.11
C GLU A 218 -9.81 -8.21 2.06
N GLY A 219 -8.68 -8.80 2.47
CA GLY A 219 -7.53 -9.00 1.59
C GLY A 219 -6.21 -9.14 2.34
N VAL A 220 -5.13 -9.34 1.59
CA VAL A 220 -3.78 -9.46 2.13
C VAL A 220 -2.94 -8.30 1.63
N PHE A 221 -2.51 -7.44 2.55
CA PHE A 221 -1.75 -6.24 2.27
C PHE A 221 -0.28 -6.46 2.60
N TYR A 222 0.57 -6.23 1.61
CA TYR A 222 2.01 -6.44 1.74
C TYR A 222 2.75 -5.14 2.00
N GLY A 223 3.75 -5.23 2.88
CA GLY A 223 4.62 -4.14 3.29
C GLY A 223 6.07 -4.59 3.44
N ALA A 224 6.94 -3.63 3.68
CA ALA A 224 8.37 -3.86 3.87
C ALA A 224 8.98 -2.78 4.76
N CYS A 225 10.15 -3.09 5.33
CA CYS A 225 10.93 -2.08 6.05
C CYS A 225 11.39 -0.97 5.09
N ARG A 226 11.19 0.30 5.47
CA ARG A 226 11.58 1.47 4.66
C ARG A 226 12.70 2.33 5.23
N GLU A 227 13.28 1.93 6.36
CA GLU A 227 14.44 2.60 6.96
C GLU A 227 15.60 1.63 7.09
N LEU A 228 16.80 2.05 6.66
CA LEU A 228 17.95 1.17 6.54
C LEU A 228 18.40 0.63 7.90
N CYS A 229 18.18 -0.66 8.14
CA CYS A 229 18.38 -1.30 9.45
C CYS A 229 19.49 -2.39 9.48
N GLY A 230 20.29 -2.50 8.41
CA GLY A 230 21.45 -3.40 8.34
C GLY A 230 21.46 -4.34 7.13
N VAL A 231 22.21 -5.45 7.24
CA VAL A 231 22.52 -6.37 6.13
C VAL A 231 21.26 -7.03 5.54
N LEU A 232 20.30 -7.38 6.38
CA LEU A 232 19.03 -8.01 5.96
C LEU A 232 17.86 -7.02 5.99
N HIS A 233 18.12 -5.73 5.76
CA HIS A 233 17.08 -4.70 5.67
C HIS A 233 15.95 -5.04 4.68
N TYR A 234 16.28 -5.70 3.56
CA TYR A 234 15.31 -6.12 2.56
C TYR A 234 14.48 -7.37 2.95
N ALA A 235 14.88 -8.08 4.01
CA ALA A 235 14.38 -9.41 4.36
C ALA A 235 13.56 -9.41 5.66
N MET A 236 12.79 -8.35 5.87
CA MET A 236 11.84 -8.23 6.99
C MET A 236 10.52 -7.61 6.51
N PRO A 237 9.77 -8.34 5.66
CA PRO A 237 8.50 -7.88 5.13
C PRO A 237 7.43 -7.83 6.22
N ILE A 238 6.32 -7.19 5.89
CA ILE A 238 5.16 -7.02 6.74
C ILE A 238 3.96 -7.54 5.96
N VAL A 239 3.12 -8.38 6.58
CA VAL A 239 1.88 -8.84 5.95
C VAL A 239 0.73 -8.65 6.92
N ILE A 240 -0.28 -7.91 6.47
CA ILE A 240 -1.53 -7.71 7.19
C ILE A 240 -2.63 -8.40 6.38
N GLU A 241 -3.31 -9.34 7.01
CA GLU A 241 -4.49 -10.00 6.47
C GLU A 241 -5.74 -9.42 7.13
N SER A 242 -6.61 -8.84 6.30
CA SER A 242 -7.88 -8.30 6.72
C SER A 242 -8.99 -9.29 6.44
N VAL A 243 -9.76 -9.61 7.47
CA VAL A 243 -10.82 -10.63 7.45
C VAL A 243 -12.13 -10.06 8.00
N SER A 244 -13.24 -10.77 7.77
CA SER A 244 -14.51 -10.48 8.44
C SER A 244 -14.36 -10.52 9.96
N LEU A 245 -15.19 -9.73 10.66
CA LEU A 245 -15.24 -9.74 12.12
C LEU A 245 -15.48 -11.15 12.69
N GLU A 246 -16.32 -11.96 12.04
CA GLU A 246 -16.58 -13.34 12.45
C GLU A 246 -15.31 -14.21 12.39
N SER A 247 -14.57 -14.13 11.29
CA SER A 247 -13.32 -14.86 11.12
C SER A 247 -12.24 -14.39 12.09
N TYR A 248 -12.20 -13.09 12.37
CA TYR A 248 -11.31 -12.50 13.37
C TYR A 248 -11.60 -13.04 14.79
N LEU A 249 -12.88 -13.12 15.18
CA LEU A 249 -13.27 -13.67 16.48
C LEU A 249 -12.95 -15.17 16.59
N LEU A 250 -13.13 -15.94 15.50
CA LEU A 250 -12.72 -17.34 15.44
C LEU A 250 -11.21 -17.48 15.61
N TRP A 251 -10.42 -16.65 14.92
CA TRP A 251 -8.97 -16.62 15.08
C TRP A 251 -8.57 -16.28 16.52
N LEU A 252 -9.14 -15.24 17.14
CA LEU A 252 -8.88 -14.90 18.54
C LEU A 252 -9.19 -16.07 19.48
N SER A 253 -10.31 -16.77 19.28
CA SER A 253 -10.66 -17.93 20.11
C SER A 253 -9.66 -19.08 19.99
N SER A 254 -9.03 -19.22 18.80
CA SER A 254 -8.01 -20.23 18.55
C SER A 254 -6.68 -19.92 19.26
N GLN A 255 -6.37 -18.64 19.51
CA GLN A 255 -5.18 -18.23 20.26
C GLN A 255 -5.33 -18.48 21.78
N ASN A 256 -6.57 -18.44 22.29
CA ASN A 256 -6.86 -18.65 23.72
C ASN A 256 -6.91 -20.14 24.11
N SER A 257 -7.02 -21.06 23.15
CA SER A 257 -7.20 -22.50 23.41
C SER A 257 -5.91 -23.27 23.15
N PRO A 258 -5.44 -24.17 24.03
CA PRO A 258 -4.26 -24.99 23.74
C PRO A 258 -4.48 -25.82 22.48
N CYS A 259 -3.48 -25.77 21.58
CA CYS A 259 -3.39 -26.22 20.18
C CYS A 259 -3.79 -27.69 19.86
N PHE A 260 -4.38 -28.45 20.79
CA PHE A 260 -4.60 -29.89 20.61
C PHE A 260 -5.94 -30.29 19.95
N ILE A 261 -6.92 -29.38 19.83
CA ILE A 261 -8.28 -29.75 19.36
C ILE A 261 -8.68 -29.07 18.04
N LEU A 262 -8.12 -27.91 17.67
CA LEU A 262 -8.62 -27.12 16.52
C LEU A 262 -7.94 -27.40 15.16
N ASN A 263 -6.77 -28.04 15.12
CA ASN A 263 -6.07 -28.31 13.85
C ASN A 263 -6.84 -29.26 12.91
N SER A 264 -7.77 -30.06 13.42
CA SER A 264 -8.62 -30.94 12.59
C SER A 264 -9.86 -30.24 12.02
N LEU A 265 -10.22 -29.04 12.50
CA LEU A 265 -11.44 -28.34 12.12
C LEU A 265 -11.21 -27.00 11.38
N LEU A 266 -10.04 -26.36 11.55
CA LEU A 266 -9.72 -25.06 10.93
C LEU A 266 -9.02 -25.15 9.57
N THR A 267 -8.43 -26.29 9.22
CA THR A 267 -7.70 -26.46 7.95
C THR A 267 -8.49 -26.15 6.68
N PRO A 268 -9.84 -26.31 6.61
CA PRO A 268 -10.58 -25.95 5.40
C PRO A 268 -11.21 -24.54 5.45
N VAL A 269 -11.24 -23.86 6.60
CA VAL A 269 -12.00 -22.59 6.75
C VAL A 269 -11.11 -21.35 6.63
N LEU A 270 -9.83 -21.42 7.03
CA LEU A 270 -8.87 -20.31 6.87
C LEU A 270 -8.19 -20.27 5.50
N GLN A 271 -8.46 -21.23 4.62
CA GLN A 271 -8.04 -21.14 3.22
C GLN A 271 -9.07 -20.30 2.45
N VAL A 272 -8.85 -18.98 2.40
CA VAL A 272 -9.41 -18.16 1.31
C VAL A 272 -9.10 -18.88 -0.01
N PRO A 273 -10.05 -19.05 -0.94
CA PRO A 273 -9.79 -19.76 -2.18
C PRO A 273 -8.62 -19.08 -2.88
N LYS A 274 -7.48 -19.78 -2.92
CA LYS A 274 -6.29 -19.36 -3.66
C LYS A 274 -6.76 -19.01 -5.07
N VAL A 275 -6.62 -17.76 -5.47
CA VAL A 275 -6.80 -17.37 -6.86
C VAL A 275 -5.77 -18.17 -7.65
N GLN A 276 -6.22 -19.25 -8.29
CA GLN A 276 -5.38 -19.99 -9.22
C GLN A 276 -5.00 -19.01 -10.32
N ALA A 277 -3.75 -18.56 -10.30
CA ALA A 277 -3.17 -17.91 -11.45
C ALA A 277 -3.33 -18.86 -12.64
N GLU A 278 -4.06 -18.44 -13.66
CA GLU A 278 -4.11 -19.15 -14.94
C GLU A 278 -2.67 -19.28 -15.45
N GLY A 279 -2.11 -20.47 -15.34
CA GLY A 279 -0.79 -20.78 -15.83
C GLY A 279 -0.77 -20.70 -17.36
N LEU A 280 -0.16 -19.65 -17.90
CA LEU A 280 0.24 -19.64 -19.31
C LEU A 280 1.43 -20.60 -19.47
N SER A 281 1.16 -21.88 -19.72
CA SER A 281 2.20 -22.82 -20.11
C SER A 281 2.58 -22.57 -21.58
N ARG A 282 3.83 -22.16 -21.83
CA ARG A 282 4.41 -22.13 -23.18
C ARG A 282 4.74 -23.55 -23.63
N THR A 283 3.95 -24.13 -24.54
CA THR A 283 4.41 -25.25 -25.37
C THR A 283 5.06 -24.70 -26.64
N GLY A 284 6.18 -25.31 -27.05
CA GLY A 284 7.11 -24.84 -28.08
C GLY A 284 6.63 -24.76 -29.54
N ALA A 285 5.35 -24.50 -29.78
CA ALA A 285 4.82 -24.10 -31.08
C ALA A 285 3.71 -23.07 -30.84
N GLY A 286 3.85 -21.87 -31.39
CA GLY A 286 3.02 -20.70 -31.08
C GLY A 286 1.56 -20.81 -31.53
N VAL A 287 0.74 -21.53 -30.77
CA VAL A 287 -0.73 -21.54 -30.88
C VAL A 287 -1.33 -21.49 -29.47
N LEU A 288 -2.09 -20.43 -29.17
CA LEU A 288 -2.86 -20.28 -27.94
C LEU A 288 -4.12 -21.16 -28.02
N VAL A 289 -4.20 -22.22 -27.22
CA VAL A 289 -5.41 -23.03 -27.06
C VAL A 289 -6.01 -22.75 -25.68
N LYS A 290 -7.22 -22.20 -25.66
CA LYS A 290 -8.03 -22.01 -24.45
C LYS A 290 -8.71 -23.34 -24.12
N THR A 291 -8.25 -24.06 -23.11
CA THR A 291 -8.94 -25.26 -22.61
C THR A 291 -10.11 -24.85 -21.71
N ARG A 292 -11.32 -25.22 -22.12
CA ARG A 292 -12.56 -25.12 -21.35
C ARG A 292 -12.55 -26.21 -20.28
N VAL A 293 -12.74 -25.85 -19.00
CA VAL A 293 -13.09 -26.80 -17.94
C VAL A 293 -14.59 -26.62 -17.68
N GLU A 294 -15.35 -27.70 -17.84
CA GLU A 294 -16.77 -27.78 -17.50
C GLU A 294 -16.93 -27.84 -15.98
N GLU A 295 -17.82 -27.02 -15.44
CA GLU A 295 -18.23 -27.04 -14.04
C GLU A 295 -19.09 -28.29 -13.79
N THR A 296 -18.56 -29.27 -13.06
CA THR A 296 -19.39 -30.32 -12.43
C THR A 296 -20.08 -29.75 -11.20
N LEU A 297 -21.35 -29.39 -11.36
CA LEU A 297 -22.33 -29.21 -10.29
C LEU A 297 -22.44 -30.50 -9.47
N VAL A 298 -22.01 -30.46 -8.20
CA VAL A 298 -22.40 -31.47 -7.20
C VAL A 298 -23.68 -30.98 -6.54
N VAL A 299 -24.79 -31.59 -6.94
CA VAL A 299 -26.11 -31.43 -6.34
C VAL A 299 -26.12 -32.16 -4.99
N TRP A 300 -26.52 -31.45 -3.94
CA TRP A 300 -26.82 -32.02 -2.62
C TRP A 300 -27.99 -33.01 -2.71
N GLY A 301 -27.82 -34.21 -2.16
CA GLY A 301 -28.88 -35.18 -1.94
C GLY A 301 -28.69 -35.89 -0.61
N MET A 302 -29.64 -35.66 0.30
CA MET A 302 -30.04 -36.39 1.52
C MET A 302 -28.96 -37.07 2.38
#